data_AF-A0A920LFP9-F1
#
_entry.id   AF-A0A920LFP9-F1
#
_cell.length_a   1.000
_cell.length_b   1.000
_cell.length_c   1.000
_cell.angle_alpha   90.00
_cell.angle_beta   90.00
_cell.angle_gamma   90.00
#
_symmetry.space_group_name_H-M   'P 1'
#
loop_
_entity.id
_entity.type
_entity.pdbx_description
1 polymer ?
#
loop_
_entity_poly.entity_id
_entity_poly.type
_entity_poly.pdbx_seq_one_letter_code
_entity_poly.pdbx_strand_id
1 'polypeptide(L)'
;MFKKISFNSKVNSLSNDSSPIKRIEYLLEDNSLVRKQYFSANPYDSEAYIKLNLLKDITNLEISFMHNKRWHNKWPINKNTENIIPTLIQFEFVQDNKEYTWIIEPNIDYAYKN
;
A
#
# COMPACT_ATOMS: atom_id res chain seq x y z
N MET A 1 0.53 17.64 -0.73
CA MET A 1 0.03 16.56 0.16
C MET A 1 0.74 15.28 -0.24
N PHE A 2 1.43 14.61 0.68
CA PHE A 2 2.15 13.37 0.36
C PHE A 2 1.15 12.22 0.19
N LYS A 3 1.14 11.60 -0.99
CA LYS A 3 0.23 10.50 -1.31
C LYS A 3 0.95 9.19 -1.08
N LYS A 4 0.55 8.55 0.01
CA LYS A 4 1.12 7.29 0.46
C LYS A 4 0.02 6.38 1.00
N ILE A 5 0.25 5.09 0.88
CA ILE A 5 -0.50 4.04 1.56
C ILE A 5 0.49 3.14 2.29
N SER A 6 0.17 2.79 3.54
CA SER A 6 0.93 1.86 4.36
C SER A 6 0.01 0.77 4.86
N PHE A 7 0.47 -0.48 4.83
CA PHE A 7 -0.25 -1.61 5.40
C PHE A 7 0.73 -2.71 5.81
N ASN A 8 0.26 -3.63 6.65
CA ASN A 8 1.00 -4.83 7.01
C ASN A 8 0.57 -5.97 6.09
N SER A 9 1.52 -6.76 5.60
CA SER A 9 1.24 -7.95 4.80
C SER A 9 2.20 -9.07 5.14
N LYS A 10 1.76 -10.31 4.86
CA LYS A 10 2.61 -11.49 4.96
C LYS A 10 3.50 -11.54 3.73
N VAL A 11 4.82 -11.50 3.94
CA VAL A 11 5.83 -11.67 2.89
C VAL A 11 6.58 -12.97 3.19
N ASN A 12 6.68 -13.85 2.19
CA ASN A 12 7.43 -15.09 2.34
C ASN A 12 8.91 -14.77 2.54
N SER A 13 9.43 -15.00 3.74
CA SER A 13 10.88 -15.01 4.00
C SER A 13 11.41 -16.43 3.86
N LEU A 14 12.62 -16.57 3.31
CA LEU A 14 13.35 -17.84 3.29
C LEU A 14 13.87 -18.22 4.69
N SER A 15 13.97 -17.26 5.62
CA SER A 15 14.42 -17.45 6.99
C SER A 15 13.25 -17.51 7.97
N ASN A 16 13.28 -18.47 8.91
CA ASN A 16 12.31 -18.59 10.01
C ASN A 16 12.61 -17.64 11.18
N ASP A 17 13.74 -16.94 11.16
CA ASP A 17 14.22 -16.16 12.31
C ASP A 17 13.60 -14.76 12.45
N SER A 18 12.70 -14.36 11.52
CA SER A 18 12.00 -13.07 11.60
C SER A 18 10.51 -13.23 11.31
N SER A 19 9.70 -12.33 11.86
CA SER A 19 8.25 -12.32 11.60
C SER A 19 7.97 -12.24 10.10
N PRO A 20 7.08 -13.08 9.55
CA PRO A 20 6.70 -13.01 8.13
C PRO A 20 5.81 -11.79 7.83
N ILE A 21 5.31 -11.10 8.86
CA ILE A 21 4.52 -9.88 8.69
C ILE A 21 5.46 -8.70 8.54
N LYS A 22 5.39 -8.00 7.41
CA LYS A 22 6.22 -6.83 7.09
C LYS A 22 5.33 -5.62 6.86
N ARG A 23 5.78 -4.44 7.32
CA ARG A 23 5.19 -3.15 6.92
C ARG A 23 5.57 -2.89 5.46
N ILE A 24 4.60 -2.53 4.64
CA ILE A 24 4.79 -2.16 3.24
C ILE A 24 4.23 -0.75 3.05
N GLU A 25 4.98 0.09 2.36
CA GLU A 25 4.55 1.42 1.94
C GLU A 25 4.64 1.58 0.43
N TYR A 26 3.62 2.17 -0.17
CA TYR A 26 3.65 2.69 -1.53
C TYR A 26 3.54 4.21 -1.47
N LEU A 27 4.43 4.92 -2.15
CA LEU A 27 4.44 6.38 -2.21
C LEU A 27 5.01 6.89 -3.53
N LEU A 28 4.68 8.15 -3.86
CA LEU A 28 5.35 8.90 -4.91
C LEU A 28 6.61 9.56 -4.34
N GLU A 29 7.77 9.26 -4.93
CA GLU A 29 9.08 9.82 -4.56
C GLU A 29 9.86 10.06 -5.87
N ASP A 30 10.30 11.30 -6.13
CA ASP A 30 11.02 11.69 -7.35
C ASP A 30 10.36 11.18 -8.64
N ASN A 31 9.07 11.50 -8.82
CA ASN A 31 8.24 11.07 -9.95
C ASN A 31 8.19 9.54 -10.16
N SER A 32 8.53 8.76 -9.13
CA SER A 32 8.51 7.29 -9.18
C SER A 32 7.51 6.75 -8.18
N LEU A 33 6.70 5.78 -8.60
CA LEU A 33 5.91 4.97 -7.66
C LEU A 33 6.87 3.98 -7.00
N VAL A 34 7.09 4.14 -5.71
CA VAL A 34 8.05 3.37 -4.94
C VAL A 34 7.33 2.44 -3.98
N ARG A 35 7.79 1.20 -3.88
CA ARG A 35 7.43 0.25 -2.82
C ARG A 35 8.59 0.12 -1.82
N LYS A 36 8.33 0.46 -0.55
CA LYS A 36 9.23 0.19 0.58
C LYS A 36 8.72 -1.01 1.37
N GLN A 37 9.60 -1.95 1.69
CA GLN A 37 9.31 -3.10 2.54
C GLN A 37 10.26 -3.11 3.72
N TYR A 38 9.72 -2.99 4.93
CA TYR A 38 10.51 -2.91 6.16
C TYR A 38 10.86 -4.30 6.67
N PHE A 39 12.08 -4.47 7.19
CA PHE A 39 12.55 -5.71 7.78
C PHE A 39 11.97 -5.88 9.18
N SER A 40 10.78 -6.46 9.32
CA SER A 40 10.21 -6.64 10.65
C SER A 40 11.14 -7.46 11.55
N ALA A 41 11.45 -6.89 12.72
CA ALA A 41 12.18 -7.46 13.85
C ALA A 41 13.66 -7.82 13.62
N ASN A 42 14.54 -6.81 13.74
CA ASN A 42 15.82 -6.92 14.46
C ASN A 42 16.11 -5.51 15.05
N PRO A 43 16.24 -5.31 16.37
CA PRO A 43 15.98 -4.02 17.04
C PRO A 43 17.05 -2.92 16.83
N TYR A 44 17.90 -3.03 15.82
CA TYR A 44 18.90 -2.00 15.53
C TYR A 44 18.35 -0.84 14.67
N ASP A 45 17.35 -1.08 13.81
CA ASP A 45 16.72 0.00 13.02
C ASP A 45 15.32 -0.39 12.53
N SER A 46 14.27 0.22 13.10
CA SER A 46 12.88 0.00 12.68
C SER A 46 12.53 0.64 11.33
N GLU A 47 13.38 1.54 10.85
CA GLU A 47 13.22 2.25 9.58
C GLU A 47 14.05 1.64 8.44
N ALA A 48 14.79 0.56 8.71
CA ALA A 48 15.48 -0.18 7.65
C ALA A 48 14.48 -0.86 6.70
N TYR A 49 14.63 -0.59 5.40
CA TYR A 49 13.76 -1.11 4.34
C TYR A 49 14.54 -1.52 3.07
N ILE A 50 13.91 -2.38 2.27
CA ILE A 50 14.23 -2.53 0.84
C ILE A 50 13.30 -1.62 0.05
N LYS A 51 13.87 -0.89 -0.92
CA LYS A 51 13.16 -0.02 -1.84
C LYS A 51 13.12 -0.64 -3.24
N LEU A 52 11.96 -0.60 -3.89
CA LEU A 52 11.76 -0.95 -5.29
C LEU A 52 11.03 0.18 -6.01
N ASN A 53 11.57 0.62 -7.15
CA ASN A 53 10.88 1.54 -8.04
C ASN A 53 9.97 0.71 -8.96
N LEU A 54 8.66 0.84 -8.81
CA LEU A 54 7.68 0.09 -9.60
C LEU A 54 7.41 0.76 -10.94
N LEU A 55 7.26 2.09 -10.92
CA LEU A 55 7.09 2.93 -12.10
C LEU A 55 7.99 4.16 -11.95
N LYS A 56 8.39 4.73 -13.08
CA LYS A 56 9.17 5.96 -13.19
C LYS A 56 8.42 6.96 -14.05
N ASP A 57 8.80 8.23 -13.92
CA ASP A 57 8.29 9.33 -14.74
C ASP A 57 6.76 9.47 -14.71
N ILE A 58 6.16 9.16 -13.56
CA ILE A 58 4.72 9.33 -13.33
C ILE A 58 4.42 10.67 -12.68
N THR A 59 3.22 11.19 -12.95
CA THR A 59 2.68 12.41 -12.34
C THR A 59 1.23 12.19 -11.93
N ASN A 60 0.69 13.12 -11.15
CA ASN A 60 -0.73 13.13 -10.75
C ASN A 60 -1.21 11.82 -10.11
N LEU A 61 -0.35 11.13 -9.34
CA LEU A 61 -0.76 9.95 -8.59
C LEU A 61 -1.93 10.31 -7.68
N GLU A 62 -3.06 9.62 -7.73
CA GLU A 62 -4.18 9.66 -6.79
C GLU A 62 -4.38 8.25 -6.22
N ILE A 63 -4.72 8.17 -4.93
CA ILE A 63 -4.99 6.91 -4.27
C ILE A 63 -6.38 7.01 -3.63
N SER A 64 -7.26 6.08 -3.96
CA SER A 64 -8.61 6.02 -3.40
C SER A 64 -8.99 4.60 -2.96
N PHE A 65 -9.98 4.54 -2.08
CA PHE A 65 -10.34 3.35 -1.32
C PHE A 65 -11.85 3.12 -1.40
N MET A 66 -12.27 1.92 -1.80
CA MET A 66 -13.67 1.54 -1.90
C MET A 66 -14.19 1.03 -0.56
N HIS A 67 -15.28 1.62 -0.08
CA HIS A 67 -16.06 1.11 1.05
C HIS A 67 -17.54 1.44 0.86
N ASN A 68 -18.42 0.46 1.12
CA ASN A 68 -19.87 0.62 0.95
C ASN A 68 -20.27 1.21 -0.43
N LYS A 69 -19.62 0.74 -1.49
CA LYS A 69 -19.83 1.17 -2.90
C LYS A 69 -19.51 2.65 -3.16
N ARG A 70 -18.67 3.28 -2.34
CA ARG A 70 -18.18 4.65 -2.52
C ARG A 70 -16.66 4.71 -2.44
N TRP A 71 -16.08 5.58 -3.26
CA TRP A 71 -14.65 5.89 -3.24
C TRP A 71 -14.34 6.97 -2.21
N HIS A 72 -13.26 6.76 -1.45
CA HIS A 72 -12.75 7.68 -0.44
C HIS A 72 -11.28 7.96 -0.71
N ASN A 73 -10.84 9.20 -0.52
CA ASN A 73 -9.44 9.63 -0.73
C ASN A 73 -8.54 9.43 0.50
N LYS A 74 -9.06 8.78 1.55
CA LYS A 74 -8.37 8.51 2.80
C LYS A 74 -8.82 7.16 3.35
N TRP A 75 -7.87 6.42 3.89
CA TRP A 75 -8.11 5.25 4.70
C TRP A 75 -7.32 5.33 6.01
N PRO A 76 -7.90 4.98 7.18
CA PRO A 76 -9.32 4.71 7.40
C PRO A 76 -10.18 5.97 7.24
N ILE A 77 -11.46 5.80 6.92
CA ILE A 77 -12.44 6.88 6.75
C ILE A 77 -12.80 7.49 8.10
N ASN A 78 -13.09 6.64 9.08
CA ASN A 78 -13.43 6.97 10.46
C ASN A 78 -13.08 5.80 11.39
N LYS A 79 -13.39 5.94 12.69
CA LYS A 79 -13.13 4.92 13.72
C LYS A 79 -13.71 3.53 13.39
N ASN A 80 -14.86 3.47 12.71
CA ASN A 80 -15.49 2.19 12.36
C ASN A 80 -14.73 1.44 11.26
N THR A 81 -13.85 2.14 10.52
CA THR A 81 -13.07 1.57 9.41
C THR A 81 -11.61 1.29 9.76
N GLU A 82 -11.18 1.54 11.00
CA GLU A 82 -9.78 1.35 11.44
C GLU A 82 -9.35 -0.11 11.41
N ASN A 83 -10.27 -1.03 11.69
CA ASN A 83 -10.01 -2.47 11.81
C ASN A 83 -10.49 -3.28 10.59
N ILE A 84 -10.86 -2.62 9.50
CA ILE A 84 -11.26 -3.28 8.26
C ILE A 84 -10.41 -2.81 7.09
N ILE A 85 -10.34 -3.68 6.09
CA ILE A 85 -9.58 -3.46 4.87
C ILE A 85 -10.55 -2.95 3.80
N PRO A 86 -10.17 -1.95 2.98
CA PRO A 86 -11.03 -1.46 1.92
C PRO A 86 -11.30 -2.57 0.91
N THR A 87 -12.49 -2.57 0.30
CA THR A 87 -12.88 -3.62 -0.66
C THR A 87 -12.02 -3.59 -1.92
N LEU A 88 -11.68 -2.39 -2.38
CA LEU A 88 -10.79 -2.14 -3.52
C LEU A 88 -9.89 -0.95 -3.19
N ILE A 89 -8.70 -0.94 -3.76
CA ILE A 89 -7.77 0.19 -3.74
C ILE A 89 -7.52 0.59 -5.19
N GLN A 90 -7.67 1.87 -5.49
CA GLN A 90 -7.43 2.41 -6.82
C GLN A 90 -6.24 3.36 -6.80
N PHE A 91 -5.35 3.20 -7.78
CA PHE A 91 -4.28 4.12 -8.10
C PHE A 91 -4.56 4.72 -9.47
N GLU A 92 -4.67 6.03 -9.56
CA GLU A 92 -4.75 6.76 -10.83
C GLU A 92 -3.47 7.56 -11.00
N PHE A 93 -2.88 7.58 -12.19
CA PHE A 93 -1.66 8.34 -12.46
C PHE A 93 -1.51 8.61 -13.94
N VAL A 94 -0.65 9.59 -14.28
CA VAL A 94 -0.27 9.91 -15.64
C VAL A 94 1.16 9.45 -15.90
N GLN A 95 1.37 8.75 -17.01
CA GLN A 95 2.69 8.35 -17.51
C GLN A 95 2.70 8.49 -19.03
N ASP A 96 3.76 9.04 -19.62
CA ASP A 96 3.87 9.25 -21.08
C ASP A 96 2.64 9.97 -21.69
N ASN A 97 2.13 10.99 -20.99
CA ASN A 97 0.93 11.75 -21.34
C ASN A 97 -0.36 10.90 -21.47
N LYS A 98 -0.40 9.73 -20.84
CA LYS A 98 -1.57 8.84 -20.79
C LYS A 98 -2.03 8.64 -19.35
N GLU A 99 -3.33 8.56 -19.17
CA GLU A 99 -3.97 8.26 -17.89
C GLU A 99 -4.07 6.75 -17.68
N TYR A 100 -3.68 6.29 -16.50
CA TYR A 100 -3.73 4.90 -16.09
C TYR A 100 -4.54 4.76 -14.80
N THR A 101 -5.32 3.69 -14.73
CA THR A 101 -6.06 3.28 -13.53
C THR A 101 -5.69 1.85 -13.17
N TRP A 102 -5.13 1.65 -11.99
CA TRP A 102 -4.90 0.33 -11.41
C TRP A 102 -5.91 0.10 -10.29
N ILE A 103 -6.70 -0.96 -10.40
CA ILE A 103 -7.65 -1.40 -9.38
C ILE A 103 -7.12 -2.70 -8.76
N ILE A 104 -6.94 -2.68 -7.45
CA ILE A 104 -6.41 -3.79 -6.67
C ILE A 104 -7.51 -4.25 -5.71
N GLU A 105 -7.85 -5.53 -5.79
CA GLU A 105 -8.64 -6.22 -4.79
C GLU A 105 -7.70 -6.80 -3.74
N PRO A 106 -7.76 -6.34 -2.47
CA PRO A 106 -6.98 -6.93 -1.39
C PRO A 106 -7.50 -8.34 -1.13
N ASN A 107 -6.92 -9.32 -1.82
CA ASN A 107 -7.32 -10.73 -1.83
C ASN A 107 -7.15 -11.38 -0.44
N ILE A 108 -8.15 -11.21 0.43
CA ILE A 108 -8.13 -11.71 1.80
C ILE A 108 -9.45 -12.42 2.09
N ASP A 109 -9.53 -13.69 1.67
CA ASP A 109 -10.65 -14.58 1.99
C ASP A 109 -10.90 -14.74 3.50
N TYR A 110 -9.88 -14.43 4.32
CA TYR A 110 -9.89 -14.56 5.78
C TYR A 110 -10.16 -13.25 6.53
N ALA A 111 -10.48 -12.14 5.85
CA ALA A 111 -10.83 -10.88 6.50
C ALA A 111 -12.25 -10.99 7.07
N TYR A 112 -12.37 -11.57 8.27
CA TYR A 112 -13.54 -11.62 9.14
C TYR A 112 -14.91 -11.79 8.43
N LYS A 113 -15.32 -13.06 8.25
CA LYS A 113 -16.75 -13.37 8.24
C LYS A 113 -17.27 -13.18 9.67
N ASN A 114 -18.00 -12.08 9.91
CA ASN A 114 -18.89 -11.99 11.06
C ASN A 114 -20.07 -12.95 10.89
#